data_AF-A0A1B3ZAP1-F1
#
_entry.id   AF-A0A1B3ZAP1-F1
#
_cell.length_a   1.000
_cell.length_b   1.000
_cell.length_c   1.000
_cell.angle_alpha   90.00
_cell.angle_beta   90.00
_cell.angle_gamma   90.00
#
_symmetry.space_group_name_H-M   'P 1'
#
loop_
_entity.id
_entity.type
_entity.pdbx_description
1 polymer ?
#
loop_
_entity_poly.entity_id
_entity_poly.type
_entity_poly.pdbx_seq_one_letter_code
_entity_poly.pdbx_strand_id
1 'polypeptide(L)'
;MTEDDTPVAKDTDTGAHVHDPRQDAGQDESIAARLERDPANAEAKLDRGLDESMDASDPPSTSQPKSNDTPPASSGYDEEAERKLQQEKSA
;
A
#
# COMPACT_ATOMS: atom_id res chain seq x y z
N MET A 1 0.72 -6.75 41.36
CA MET A 1 -0.57 -6.10 41.02
C MET A 1 -0.20 -4.81 40.32
N THR A 2 -0.21 -4.67 39.01
CA THR A 2 -0.91 -5.43 37.96
C THR A 2 -0.09 -5.26 36.68
N GLU A 3 0.12 -6.35 35.96
CA GLU A 3 0.82 -6.37 34.67
C GLU A 3 -0.03 -5.61 33.65
N ASP A 4 0.65 -4.78 32.86
CA ASP A 4 0.09 -3.99 31.77
C ASP A 4 -0.39 -4.96 30.68
N ASP A 5 -1.66 -5.35 30.78
CA ASP A 5 -2.37 -6.20 29.82
C ASP A 5 -2.64 -5.38 28.56
N THR A 6 -1.60 -5.20 27.74
CA THR A 6 -1.79 -4.81 26.34
C THR A 6 -2.71 -5.85 25.69
N PRO A 7 -3.87 -5.46 25.14
CA PRO A 7 -4.68 -6.41 24.39
C PRO A 7 -3.93 -6.71 23.10
N VAL A 8 -3.20 -7.84 23.10
CA VAL A 8 -2.74 -8.47 21.86
C VAL A 8 -4.01 -8.75 21.06
N ALA A 9 -4.18 -8.01 19.97
CA ALA A 9 -5.24 -8.28 19.02
C ALA A 9 -5.10 -9.74 18.62
N LYS A 10 -6.12 -10.53 18.94
CA LYS A 10 -6.17 -11.94 18.57
C LYS A 10 -6.23 -11.97 17.04
N ASP A 11 -5.12 -12.31 16.42
CA ASP A 11 -5.08 -12.83 15.07
C ASP A 11 -5.88 -14.15 15.08
N THR A 12 -7.19 -14.03 14.96
CA THR A 12 -8.02 -15.16 14.58
C THR A 12 -7.73 -15.42 13.12
N ASP A 13 -6.74 -16.28 12.88
CA ASP A 13 -6.59 -17.10 11.68
C ASP A 13 -7.87 -17.93 11.53
N THR A 14 -8.89 -17.29 10.99
CA THR A 14 -10.07 -17.91 10.44
C THR A 14 -10.14 -17.29 9.06
N GLY A 15 -9.91 -18.10 8.02
CA GLY A 15 -9.94 -17.69 6.60
C GLY A 15 -11.30 -17.22 6.11
N ALA A 16 -11.96 -16.35 6.88
CA ALA A 16 -13.07 -15.54 6.46
C ALA A 16 -12.45 -14.27 5.89
N HIS A 17 -12.56 -14.10 4.58
CA HIS A 17 -12.31 -12.85 3.90
C HIS A 17 -13.11 -11.75 4.61
N VAL A 18 -12.46 -10.99 5.49
CA VAL A 18 -13.07 -9.83 6.13
C VAL A 18 -13.10 -8.76 5.05
N HIS A 19 -14.24 -8.62 4.38
CA HIS A 19 -14.48 -7.56 3.41
C HIS A 19 -14.37 -6.20 4.11
N ASP A 20 -13.17 -5.59 4.09
CA ASP A 20 -12.99 -4.21 4.51
C ASP A 20 -13.51 -3.30 3.38
N PRO A 21 -14.43 -2.35 3.66
CA PRO A 21 -14.93 -1.42 2.64
C PRO A 21 -13.84 -0.53 2.01
N ARG A 22 -12.62 -0.50 2.59
CA ARG A 22 -11.45 0.16 2.01
C ARG A 22 -10.75 -0.70 0.94
N GLN A 23 -11.10 -1.99 0.82
CA GLN A 23 -10.60 -2.94 -0.17
C GLN A 23 -11.60 -3.14 -1.32
N ASP A 24 -12.27 -2.06 -1.75
CA ASP A 24 -13.22 -2.07 -2.88
C ASP A 24 -12.54 -2.41 -4.23
N ALA A 25 -11.22 -2.21 -4.31
CA ALA A 25 -10.44 -2.59 -5.48
C ALA A 25 -10.46 -4.11 -5.64
N GLY A 26 -11.16 -4.59 -6.67
CA GLY A 26 -11.29 -6.02 -6.95
C GLY A 26 -12.40 -6.72 -6.17
N GLN A 27 -13.52 -6.05 -5.86
CA GLN A 27 -14.67 -6.72 -5.22
C GLN A 27 -15.96 -6.47 -6.00
N ASP A 28 -15.89 -6.56 -7.33
CA ASP A 28 -17.04 -6.30 -8.19
C ASP A 28 -18.16 -7.34 -7.96
N GLU A 29 -19.32 -6.86 -7.49
CA GLU A 29 -20.53 -7.67 -7.30
C GLU A 29 -20.95 -8.41 -8.58
N SER A 30 -20.60 -7.88 -9.75
CA SER A 30 -20.86 -8.52 -11.04
C SER A 30 -20.10 -9.84 -11.22
N ILE A 31 -18.90 -9.98 -10.63
CA ILE A 31 -18.12 -11.23 -10.66
C ILE A 31 -18.82 -12.28 -9.78
N ALA A 32 -19.26 -11.89 -8.58
CA ALA A 32 -19.99 -12.77 -7.68
C ALA A 32 -21.30 -13.25 -8.32
N ALA A 33 -22.08 -12.34 -8.94
CA ALA A 33 -23.30 -12.68 -9.64
C ALA A 33 -23.06 -13.56 -10.89
N ARG A 34 -21.90 -13.43 -11.55
CA ARG A 34 -21.50 -14.31 -12.67
C ARG A 34 -21.16 -15.72 -12.18
N LEU A 35 -20.42 -15.85 -11.07
CA LEU A 35 -20.06 -17.13 -10.47
C LEU A 35 -21.25 -17.87 -9.85
N GLU A 36 -22.19 -17.16 -9.23
CA GLU A 36 -23.41 -17.78 -8.69
C GLU A 36 -24.27 -18.38 -9.81
N ARG A 37 -24.34 -17.70 -10.95
CA ARG A 37 -25.10 -18.16 -12.12
C ARG A 37 -24.39 -19.27 -12.88
N ASP A 38 -23.07 -19.17 -13.04
CA ASP A 38 -22.24 -20.15 -13.70
C ASP A 38 -20.92 -20.34 -12.93
N PRO A 39 -20.88 -21.31 -12.00
CA PRO A 39 -19.70 -21.59 -11.21
C PRO A 39 -18.59 -22.26 -12.03
N ALA A 40 -18.81 -22.61 -13.31
CA ALA A 40 -17.77 -23.13 -14.20
C ALA A 40 -17.11 -22.03 -15.04
N ASN A 41 -17.63 -20.80 -15.00
CA ASN A 41 -17.15 -19.69 -15.81
C ASN A 41 -15.67 -19.37 -15.52
N ALA A 42 -14.81 -19.60 -16.51
CA ALA A 42 -13.37 -19.44 -16.37
C ALA A 42 -12.96 -17.96 -16.17
N GLU A 43 -13.62 -17.04 -16.87
CA GLU A 43 -13.35 -15.60 -16.76
C GLU A 43 -13.71 -15.12 -15.34
N ALA A 44 -14.90 -15.45 -14.84
CA ALA A 44 -15.32 -15.01 -13.50
C ALA A 44 -14.45 -15.61 -12.37
N LYS A 45 -13.88 -16.80 -12.58
CA LYS A 45 -12.88 -17.38 -11.65
C LYS A 45 -11.54 -16.66 -11.72
N LEU A 46 -11.09 -16.31 -12.92
CA LEU A 46 -9.87 -15.56 -13.11
C LEU A 46 -9.99 -14.18 -12.47
N ASP A 47 -11.06 -13.46 -12.74
CA ASP A 47 -11.35 -12.15 -12.16
C ASP A 47 -11.26 -12.23 -10.62
N ARG A 48 -11.98 -13.18 -9.99
CA ARG A 48 -11.93 -13.41 -8.54
C ARG A 48 -10.52 -13.75 -8.03
N GLY A 49 -9.77 -14.56 -8.76
CA GLY A 49 -8.40 -14.93 -8.37
C GLY A 49 -7.41 -13.77 -8.46
N LEU A 50 -7.60 -12.86 -9.42
CA LEU A 50 -6.80 -11.65 -9.53
C LEU A 50 -7.05 -10.73 -8.33
N ASP A 51 -8.31 -10.59 -7.94
CA ASP A 51 -8.72 -9.79 -6.78
C ASP A 51 -8.09 -10.31 -5.47
N GLU A 52 -8.20 -11.63 -5.24
CA GLU A 52 -7.60 -12.29 -4.07
C GLU A 52 -6.06 -12.16 -4.05
N SER A 53 -5.41 -12.09 -5.21
CA SER A 53 -3.94 -12.00 -5.31
C SER A 53 -3.38 -10.61 -4.98
N MET A 54 -4.17 -9.55 -5.17
CA MET A 54 -3.71 -8.17 -4.93
C MET A 54 -3.58 -7.89 -3.44
N ASP A 55 -4.57 -8.28 -2.64
CA ASP A 55 -4.54 -8.08 -1.18
C ASP A 55 -3.58 -9.06 -0.48
N ALA A 56 -3.47 -10.29 -1.00
CA ALA A 56 -2.52 -11.27 -0.49
C ALA A 56 -1.06 -10.88 -0.66
N SER A 57 -0.76 -9.88 -1.52
CA SER A 57 0.60 -9.49 -1.87
C SER A 57 1.13 -8.27 -1.12
N ASP A 58 0.31 -7.46 -0.44
CA ASP A 58 0.83 -6.26 0.22
C ASP A 58 1.42 -6.65 1.59
N PRO A 59 2.75 -6.66 1.76
CA PRO A 59 3.32 -6.93 3.06
C PRO A 59 2.82 -5.87 4.05
N PRO A 60 2.58 -6.24 5.32
CA PRO A 60 2.31 -5.23 6.34
C PRO A 60 3.45 -4.21 6.30
N SER A 61 3.07 -2.93 6.18
CA SER A 61 4.00 -1.81 6.03
C SER A 61 4.92 -1.71 7.25
N THR A 62 6.00 -2.48 7.23
CA THR A 62 7.03 -2.54 8.29
C THR A 62 8.22 -1.67 7.94
N SER A 63 8.34 -1.25 6.67
CA SER A 63 9.29 -0.22 6.27
C SER A 63 8.74 1.14 6.66
N GLN A 64 8.97 1.55 7.91
CA GLN A 64 8.90 2.98 8.19
C GLN A 64 9.91 3.67 7.27
N PRO A 65 9.51 4.71 6.51
CA PRO A 65 10.47 5.65 5.98
C PRO A 65 11.27 6.10 7.21
N LYS A 66 12.59 5.90 7.19
CA LYS A 66 13.45 6.29 8.31
C LYS A 66 13.08 7.73 8.68
N SER A 67 12.43 7.92 9.84
CA SER A 67 12.20 9.25 10.40
C SER A 67 13.55 9.81 10.78
N ASN A 68 14.30 10.27 9.78
CA ASN A 68 15.30 11.29 10.01
C ASN A 68 14.45 12.55 10.26
N ASP A 69 14.20 12.86 11.53
CA ASP A 69 13.59 14.13 11.96
C ASP A 69 14.44 15.33 11.54
N THR A 70 15.64 15.07 11.02
CA THR A 70 16.51 16.04 10.39
C THR A 70 16.34 16.00 8.87
N PRO A 71 16.05 17.15 8.23
CA PRO A 71 16.11 17.23 6.79
C PRO A 71 17.50 16.77 6.30
N PRO A 72 17.57 16.10 5.14
CA PRO A 72 18.85 15.72 4.56
C PRO A 72 19.74 16.97 4.44
N ALA A 73 21.05 16.79 4.64
CA ALA A 73 22.00 17.89 4.50
C ALA A 73 21.77 18.57 3.14
N SER A 74 21.54 19.89 3.16
CA SER A 74 21.38 20.66 1.93
C SER A 74 22.60 20.39 1.04
N SER A 75 22.38 20.21 -0.26
CA SER A 75 23.43 19.84 -1.23
C SER A 75 24.48 20.94 -1.48
N GLY A 76 24.70 21.86 -0.54
CA GLY A 76 25.78 22.84 -0.56
C GLY A 76 25.56 23.90 -1.62
N TYR A 77 24.42 24.60 -1.56
CA TYR A 77 24.20 25.79 -2.40
C TYR A 77 25.36 26.78 -2.22
N ASP A 78 26.14 26.96 -3.28
CA ASP A 78 27.27 27.88 -3.34
C ASP A 78 26.82 29.14 -4.09
N GLU A 79 26.61 30.23 -3.36
CA GLU A 79 26.16 31.50 -3.93
C GLU A 79 27.11 32.07 -4.99
N GLU A 80 28.42 31.79 -4.89
CA GLU A 80 29.38 32.30 -5.86
C GLU A 80 29.34 31.50 -7.17
N ALA A 81 29.27 30.16 -7.06
CA ALA A 81 29.12 29.28 -8.22
C ALA A 81 27.82 29.57 -8.98
N GLU A 82 26.72 29.79 -8.26
CA GLU A 82 25.40 30.06 -8.86
C GLU A 82 25.32 31.45 -9.50
N ARG A 83 25.94 32.47 -8.89
CA ARG A 83 26.06 33.80 -9.51
C ARG A 83 26.85 33.75 -10.81
N LYS A 84 27.93 32.98 -10.87
CA LYS A 84 28.72 32.81 -12.09
C LYS A 84 27.92 32.15 -13.21
N LEU A 85 27.20 31.07 -12.89
CA LEU A 85 26.33 30.38 -13.84
C LEU A 85 25.20 31.29 -14.36
N GLN A 86 24.63 32.15 -13.51
CA GLN A 86 23.63 33.13 -13.94
C GLN A 86 24.21 34.18 -14.88
N GLN A 87 25.41 34.68 -14.59
CA GLN A 87 26.08 35.65 -15.45
C GLN A 87 26.41 35.06 -16.82
N GLU A 88 26.98 33.85 -16.88
CA GLU A 88 27.24 33.12 -18.13
C GLU A 88 25.97 32.85 -18.93
N LYS A 89 24.86 32.55 -18.26
CA LYS A 89 23.56 32.32 -18.93
C LYS A 89 22.90 33.59 -19.46
N SER A 90 23.26 34.75 -18.92
CA SER A 90 22.73 36.05 -19.31
C SER A 90 23.57 36.80 -20.36
N ALA A 91 24.73 36.23 -20.72
CA ALA A 91 25.61 36.70 -21.80
C ALA A 91 25.28 35.99 -23.12
#